data_AF-A0A7J9A8X2-F1
#
_entry.id   AF-A0A7J9A8X2-F1
#
_cell.length_a   1.000
_cell.length_b   1.000
_cell.length_c   1.000
_cell.angle_alpha   90.00
_cell.angle_beta   90.00
_cell.angle_gamma   90.00
#
_symmetry.space_group_name_H-M   'P 1'
#
loop_
_entity.id
_entity.type
_entity.pdbx_description
1 polymer ?
#
loop_
_entity_poly.entity_id
_entity_poly.type
_entity_poly.pdbx_seq_one_letter_code
_entity_poly.pdbx_strand_id
1 'polypeptide(L)'
;MHQRKAEMARHSDCFIALPGGYGTLEELLEVITWAQLGIHDKPVGLINVDGYYNYLLSFLDKAVDDGFIKPTQRSIIVSAPTATELVQKLEEYVPIHDGVVSKVRWEAEQLELNSSLQTEIAR
;
A
#
# COMPACT_ATOMS: atom_id res chain seq x y z
N MET A 1 2.22 17.90 -2.91
CA MET A 1 2.00 16.62 -2.18
C MET A 1 2.11 15.41 -3.11
N HIS A 2 1.40 15.35 -4.24
CA HIS A 2 1.37 14.16 -5.12
C HIS A 2 2.75 13.68 -5.61
N GLN A 3 3.64 14.58 -6.04
CA GLN A 3 4.96 14.19 -6.55
C GLN A 3 5.86 13.57 -5.46
N ARG A 4 5.84 14.10 -4.22
CA ARG A 4 6.60 13.55 -3.08
C ARG A 4 6.16 12.13 -2.76
N LYS A 5 4.84 11.90 -2.68
CA LYS A 5 4.27 10.60 -2.35
C LYS A 5 4.55 9.57 -3.46
N ALA A 6 4.46 9.97 -4.73
CA ALA A 6 4.76 9.11 -5.87
C ALA A 6 6.25 8.70 -5.93
N GLU A 7 7.19 9.60 -5.63
CA GLU A 7 8.63 9.28 -5.55
C GLU A 7 8.92 8.33 -4.37
N MET A 8 8.37 8.62 -3.18
CA MET A 8 8.50 7.71 -2.03
C MET A 8 7.93 6.33 -2.34
N ALA A 9 6.76 6.27 -2.96
CA ALA A 9 6.16 5.02 -3.37
C ALA A 9 6.99 4.29 -4.42
N ARG A 10 7.66 4.98 -5.35
CA ARG A 10 8.53 4.35 -6.36
C ARG A 10 9.77 3.69 -5.74
N HIS A 11 10.44 4.36 -4.81
CA HIS A 11 11.69 3.88 -4.22
C HIS A 11 11.54 2.97 -2.99
N SER A 12 10.32 2.76 -2.49
CA SER A 12 10.09 1.89 -1.34
C SER A 12 9.79 0.46 -1.77
N ASP A 13 10.22 -0.55 -1.01
CA ASP A 13 9.79 -1.94 -1.21
C ASP A 13 8.57 -2.30 -0.36
N CYS A 14 8.32 -1.53 0.71
CA CYS A 14 7.16 -1.66 1.59
C CYS A 14 6.79 -0.31 2.20
N PHE A 15 5.60 -0.22 2.78
CA PHE A 15 5.17 0.92 3.59
C PHE A 15 4.97 0.46 5.03
N ILE A 16 5.45 1.23 6.01
CA ILE A 16 5.24 0.93 7.43
C ILE A 16 4.67 2.15 8.12
N ALA A 17 3.53 1.99 8.81
CA ALA A 17 2.97 2.99 9.69
C ALA A 17 3.29 2.66 11.16
N LEU A 18 3.84 3.66 11.84
CA LEU A 18 4.03 3.70 13.29
C LEU A 18 2.86 4.45 13.92
N PRO A 19 2.56 4.24 15.23
CA PRO A 19 1.50 4.97 15.93
C PRO A 19 1.55 6.48 15.67
N GLY A 20 0.42 7.03 15.23
CA GLY A 20 0.34 8.41 14.76
C GLY A 20 -1.11 8.84 14.52
N GLY A 21 -1.32 10.15 14.43
CA GLY A 21 -2.65 10.75 14.30
C GLY A 21 -3.20 10.75 12.86
N TYR A 22 -4.05 11.72 12.55
CA TYR A 22 -4.75 11.80 11.27
C TYR A 22 -3.84 11.83 10.05
N GLY A 23 -2.67 12.48 10.12
CA GLY A 23 -1.71 12.50 9.00
C GLY A 23 -1.22 11.10 8.64
N THR A 24 -0.86 10.29 9.64
CA THR A 24 -0.44 8.91 9.43
C THR A 24 -1.58 8.04 8.89
N LEU A 25 -2.79 8.22 9.40
CA LEU A 25 -3.96 7.48 8.92
C LEU A 25 -4.32 7.84 7.47
N GLU A 26 -4.21 9.12 7.09
CA GLU A 26 -4.44 9.56 5.70
C GLU A 26 -3.42 8.92 4.76
N GLU A 27 -2.12 8.98 5.08
CA GLU A 27 -1.06 8.37 4.26
C GLU A 27 -1.21 6.84 4.20
N LEU A 28 -1.58 6.19 5.31
CA LEU A 28 -1.81 4.75 5.38
C LEU A 28 -2.98 4.30 4.49
N LEU A 29 -4.14 4.97 4.59
CA LEU A 29 -5.32 4.60 3.80
C LEU A 29 -5.11 4.86 2.31
N GLU A 30 -4.32 5.87 1.95
CA GLU A 30 -3.97 6.14 0.54
C GLU A 30 -3.17 4.97 -0.07
N VAL A 31 -2.12 4.48 0.61
CA VAL A 31 -1.31 3.35 0.10
C VAL A 31 -2.09 2.03 0.10
N ILE A 32 -2.98 1.81 1.08
CA ILE A 32 -3.89 0.65 1.06
C ILE A 32 -4.81 0.71 -0.16
N THR A 33 -5.36 1.88 -0.46
CA THR A 33 -6.25 2.08 -1.61
C THR A 33 -5.52 1.86 -2.93
N TRP A 34 -4.25 2.28 -3.04
CA TRP A 34 -3.44 2.01 -4.23
C TRP A 34 -3.15 0.52 -4.42
N ALA A 35 -2.83 -0.20 -3.35
CA ALA A 35 -2.74 -1.67 -3.40
C ALA A 35 -4.07 -2.31 -3.82
N GLN A 36 -5.18 -1.82 -3.26
CA GLN A 36 -6.54 -2.30 -3.58
C GLN A 36 -6.89 -2.12 -5.07
N LEU A 37 -6.46 -1.01 -5.67
CA LEU A 37 -6.64 -0.68 -7.08
C LEU A 37 -5.63 -1.39 -8.01
N GLY A 38 -4.72 -2.20 -7.46
CA GLY A 38 -3.67 -2.87 -8.23
C GLY A 38 -2.60 -1.93 -8.79
N ILE A 39 -2.47 -0.74 -8.19
CA ILE A 39 -1.42 0.22 -8.57
C ILE A 39 -0.07 -0.28 -8.07
N HIS A 40 0.01 -0.93 -6.91
CA HIS A 40 1.25 -1.58 -6.48
C HIS A 40 0.98 -2.86 -5.69
N ASP A 41 2.00 -3.71 -5.63
CA ASP A 41 1.96 -4.98 -4.90
C ASP A 41 2.78 -4.95 -3.60
N LYS A 42 3.31 -3.77 -3.24
CA LYS A 42 4.15 -3.57 -2.06
C LYS A 42 3.35 -3.79 -0.77
N PRO A 43 3.88 -4.54 0.22
CA PRO A 43 3.16 -4.79 1.45
C PRO A 43 3.04 -3.53 2.31
N VAL A 44 1.96 -3.46 3.09
CA VAL A 44 1.68 -2.38 4.03
C VAL A 44 1.68 -2.93 5.46
N GLY A 45 2.65 -2.48 6.25
CA GLY A 45 2.89 -2.92 7.61
C GLY A 45 2.39 -1.93 8.68
N LEU A 46 1.83 -2.44 9.77
CA LEU A 46 1.47 -1.70 10.98
C LEU A 46 2.29 -2.20 12.17
N ILE A 47 3.13 -1.33 12.74
CA ILE A 47 3.78 -1.59 14.04
C ILE A 47 2.73 -1.33 15.14
N ASN A 48 2.10 -2.38 15.65
CA ASN A 48 1.00 -2.30 16.61
C ASN A 48 1.50 -2.31 18.07
N VAL A 49 2.24 -1.27 18.46
CA VAL A 49 2.74 -1.09 19.83
C VAL A 49 1.56 -0.94 20.78
N ASP A 50 1.55 -1.70 21.88
CA ASP A 50 0.52 -1.66 22.94
C ASP A 50 -0.93 -1.76 22.44
N GLY A 51 -1.15 -2.36 21.26
CA GLY A 51 -2.47 -2.50 20.67
C GLY A 51 -3.04 -1.20 20.08
N TYR A 52 -2.22 -0.20 19.77
CA TYR A 52 -2.62 1.09 19.19
C TYR A 52 -3.61 0.96 18.01
N TYR A 53 -3.37 0.02 17.11
CA TYR A 53 -4.18 -0.22 15.90
C TYR A 53 -5.32 -1.23 16.10
N ASN A 54 -5.57 -1.77 17.30
CA ASN A 54 -6.58 -2.82 17.51
C ASN A 54 -7.98 -2.40 17.04
N TYR A 55 -8.39 -1.17 17.33
CA TYR A 55 -9.70 -0.67 16.89
C TYR A 55 -9.76 -0.44 15.37
N LEU A 56 -8.65 0.00 14.75
CA LEU A 56 -8.58 0.13 13.29
C LEU A 56 -8.69 -1.24 12.62
N LEU A 57 -7.92 -2.22 13.09
CA LEU A 57 -7.97 -3.59 12.58
C LEU A 57 -9.37 -4.19 12.74
N SER A 58 -9.99 -4.03 13.91
CA SER A 58 -11.37 -4.50 14.16
C SER A 58 -12.40 -3.81 13.26
N PHE A 59 -12.23 -2.50 13.00
CA PHE A 59 -13.08 -1.75 12.06
C PHE A 59 -12.96 -2.31 10.64
N LEU A 60 -11.74 -2.60 10.19
CA LEU A 60 -11.50 -3.18 8.87
C LEU A 60 -12.05 -4.61 8.76
N ASP A 61 -11.93 -5.41 9.81
CA ASP A 61 -12.54 -6.75 9.87
C ASP A 61 -14.07 -6.65 9.75
N LYS A 62 -14.70 -5.71 10.46
CA LYS A 62 -16.13 -5.47 10.33
C LYS A 62 -16.53 -4.99 8.93
N ALA A 63 -15.72 -4.16 8.29
CA ALA A 63 -15.94 -3.73 6.91
C ALA A 63 -15.83 -4.88 5.90
N VAL A 64 -15.05 -5.92 6.21
CA VAL A 64 -15.04 -7.18 5.45
C VAL A 64 -16.34 -7.94 5.67
N ASP A 65 -16.77 -8.10 6.92
CA ASP A 65 -18.01 -8.81 7.27
C ASP A 65 -19.24 -8.17 6.61
N ASP A 66 -19.25 -6.84 6.53
CA ASP A 66 -20.32 -6.06 5.89
C ASP A 66 -20.21 -6.00 4.36
N GLY A 67 -19.16 -6.58 3.77
CA GLY A 67 -18.96 -6.66 2.32
C GLY A 67 -18.45 -5.37 1.67
N PHE A 68 -17.98 -4.39 2.45
CA PHE A 68 -17.33 -3.18 1.91
C PHE A 68 -15.89 -3.43 1.47
N ILE A 69 -15.20 -4.37 2.13
CA ILE A 69 -13.82 -4.79 1.80
C ILE A 69 -13.86 -6.27 1.43
N LYS A 70 -13.18 -6.64 0.35
CA LYS A 70 -13.05 -8.06 0.01
C LYS A 70 -12.08 -8.77 0.95
N PRO A 71 -12.32 -10.04 1.31
CA PRO A 71 -11.39 -10.81 2.15
C PRO A 71 -9.95 -10.82 1.63
N THR A 72 -9.76 -10.88 0.31
CA THR A 72 -8.45 -10.83 -0.36
C THR A 72 -7.77 -9.46 -0.27
N GLN A 73 -8.53 -8.38 -0.13
CA GLN A 73 -7.99 -7.03 0.07
C GLN A 73 -7.64 -6.78 1.54
N ARG A 74 -8.27 -7.50 2.48
CA ARG A 74 -7.95 -7.40 3.90
C ARG A 74 -6.52 -7.85 4.23
N SER A 75 -5.97 -8.77 3.43
CA SER A 75 -4.59 -9.25 3.58
C SER A 75 -3.52 -8.27 3.13
N ILE A 76 -3.88 -7.13 2.51
CA ILE A 76 -2.93 -6.05 2.16
C ILE A 76 -2.18 -5.55 3.40
N ILE A 77 -2.86 -5.54 4.55
CA ILE A 77 -2.32 -5.03 5.81
C ILE A 77 -1.74 -6.17 6.63
N VAL A 78 -0.44 -6.06 6.91
CA VAL A 78 0.31 -6.92 7.84
C VAL A 78 0.52 -6.17 9.15
N SER A 79 0.31 -6.82 10.30
CA SER A 79 0.54 -6.18 11.60
C SER A 79 1.36 -7.07 12.54
N ALA A 80 2.21 -6.42 13.34
CA ALA A 80 2.96 -7.05 14.41
C ALA A 80 3.29 -6.02 15.52
N PRO A 81 3.42 -6.45 16.78
CA PRO A 81 3.77 -5.56 17.90
C PRO A 81 5.24 -5.07 17.87
N THR A 82 6.14 -5.76 17.16
CA THR A 82 7.57 -5.44 17.11
C THR A 82 8.07 -5.25 15.68
N ALA A 83 9.12 -4.45 15.53
CA ALA A 83 9.73 -4.21 14.21
C ALA A 83 10.30 -5.49 13.59
N THR A 84 10.98 -6.32 14.38
CA THR A 84 11.55 -7.59 13.91
C THR A 84 10.49 -8.52 13.36
N GLU A 85 9.41 -8.73 14.12
CA GLU A 85 8.30 -9.58 13.67
C GLU A 85 7.59 -8.98 12.45
N LEU A 86 7.43 -7.65 12.39
CA LEU A 86 6.82 -7.02 11.23
C LEU A 86 7.64 -7.24 9.96
N VAL A 87 8.95 -6.98 10.01
CA VAL A 87 9.84 -7.14 8.85
C VAL A 87 9.81 -8.58 8.36
N GLN A 88 9.89 -9.57 9.25
CA GLN A 88 9.80 -10.98 8.86
C GLN A 88 8.48 -11.29 8.11
N LYS A 89 7.35 -10.82 8.64
CA LYS A 89 6.05 -11.02 7.96
C LYS A 89 5.96 -10.29 6.62
N LEU A 90 6.61 -9.13 6.48
CA LEU A 90 6.65 -8.37 5.23
C LEU A 90 7.52 -9.07 4.17
N GLU A 91 8.60 -9.73 4.57
CA GLU A 91 9.45 -10.53 3.66
C GLU A 91 8.72 -11.77 3.12
N GLU A 92 7.83 -12.35 3.92
CA GLU A 92 7.00 -13.51 3.55
C GLU A 92 5.71 -13.13 2.78
N TYR A 93 5.44 -11.83 2.61
CA TYR A 93 4.20 -11.35 2.00
C TYR A 93 4.10 -11.71 0.51
N VAL A 94 2.93 -12.21 0.12
CA VAL A 94 2.57 -12.44 -1.29
C VAL A 94 1.27 -11.70 -1.60
N PRO A 95 1.24 -10.80 -2.60
CA PRO A 95 0.03 -10.08 -2.98
C PRO A 95 -1.03 -11.05 -3.53
N ILE A 96 -2.29 -10.82 -3.15
CA ILE A 96 -3.43 -11.59 -3.66
C ILE A 96 -4.22 -10.70 -4.61
N HIS A 97 -4.25 -11.07 -5.89
CA HIS A 97 -5.04 -10.37 -6.89
C HIS A 97 -6.37 -11.08 -7.12
N ASP A 98 -7.47 -10.38 -6.87
CA ASP A 98 -8.75 -10.75 -7.43
C ASP A 98 -8.69 -10.50 -8.94
N GLY A 99 -8.84 -11.55 -9.75
CA GLY A 99 -8.68 -11.54 -11.21
C GLY A 99 -9.56 -10.59 -12.04
N VAL A 100 -10.21 -9.60 -11.42
CA VAL A 100 -10.98 -8.52 -12.05
C VAL A 100 -10.21 -7.20 -12.10
N VAL A 101 -9.21 -6.97 -11.23
CA VAL A 101 -8.36 -5.77 -11.34
C VAL A 101 -7.27 -6.04 -12.36
N SER A 102 -7.69 -6.08 -13.62
CA SER A 102 -6.81 -6.14 -14.77
C SER A 102 -5.90 -4.92 -14.75
N LYS A 103 -4.68 -5.09 -14.25
CA LYS A 103 -3.47 -4.47 -14.78
C LYS A 103 -3.72 -3.02 -15.21
N VAL A 104 -4.15 -2.13 -14.30
CA VAL A 104 -3.93 -0.68 -14.50
C VAL A 104 -2.44 -0.48 -14.25
N ARG A 105 -1.70 -0.99 -15.23
CA ARG A 105 -0.28 -1.25 -15.18
C ARG A 105 0.38 0.11 -15.28
N TRP A 106 1.38 0.33 -14.44
CA TRP A 106 2.38 1.41 -14.50
C TRP A 106 2.97 1.75 -15.89
N GLU A 107 2.56 1.08 -16.97
CA GLU A 107 2.95 1.37 -18.34
C GLU A 107 2.47 2.75 -18.82
N ALA A 108 1.38 3.31 -18.27
CA ALA A 108 0.91 4.64 -18.68
C ALA A 108 1.93 5.76 -18.33
N GLU A 109 2.52 5.74 -17.13
CA GLU A 109 3.53 6.73 -16.73
C GLU A 109 4.91 6.44 -17.34
N GLN A 110 5.26 5.17 -17.58
CA GLN A 110 6.53 4.81 -18.23
C GLN A 110 6.57 5.22 -19.71
N LEU A 111 5.43 5.17 -20.41
CA LEU A 111 5.30 5.68 -21.79
C LEU A 111 5.40 7.22 -21.83
N GLU A 112 4.76 7.93 -20.90
CA GLU A 112 4.84 9.39 -20.83
C GLU A 112 6.25 9.88 -20.48
N LEU A 113 6.93 9.24 -19.53
CA LEU A 113 8.30 9.59 -19.13
C LEU A 113 9.32 9.27 -20.24
N ASN A 114 9.20 8.12 -20.91
CA ASN A 114 10.07 7.77 -22.04
C ASN A 114 9.81 8.65 -23.27
N SER A 115 8.55 9.05 -23.53
CA SER A 115 8.24 9.99 -24.62
C SER A 115 8.83 11.38 -24.37
N SER A 116 8.84 11.81 -23.11
CA SER A 116 9.40 13.10 -22.69
C SER A 116 10.93 13.10 -22.78
N LEU A 117 11.59 12.02 -22.34
CA LEU A 117 13.04 11.83 -22.48
C LEU A 117 13.51 11.71 -23.94
N GLN A 118 12.74 11.04 -24.81
CA GLN A 118 13.06 10.99 -26.24
C GLN A 118 12.92 12.35 -26.93
N THR A 119 11.98 13.20 -26.48
CA THR A 119 11.77 14.54 -27.03
C THR A 119 12.87 15.52 -26.60
N GLU A 120 13.43 15.36 -25.38
CA GLU A 120 14.58 16.16 -24.92
C GLU A 120 15.91 15.74 -25.54
N ILE A 121 16.12 14.45 -25.84
CA ILE A 121 17.34 13.96 -26.50
C ILE A 121 17.36 14.28 -28.00
N ALA A 122 16.19 14.47 -28.62
CA ALA A 122 16.04 14.80 -30.04
C ALA A 122 16.13 16.32 -30.37
N ARG A 123 16.45 17.16 -29.38
CA ARG A 123 16.73 18.60 -29.53
C ARG A 123 18.22 18.89 -29.30
#